data_AF-A0A1J1IAA8-F1
#
_entry.id   AF-A0A1J1IAA8-F1
#
_cell.length_a   1.000
_cell.length_b   1.000
_cell.length_c   1.000
_cell.angle_alpha   90.00
_cell.angle_beta   90.00
_cell.angle_gamma   90.00
#
_symmetry.space_group_name_H-M   'P 1'
#
loop_
_entity.id
_entity.type
_entity.pdbx_description
1 polymer ?
#
loop_
_entity_poly.entity_id
_entity_poly.type
_entity_poly.pdbx_seq_one_letter_code
_entity_poly.pdbx_strand_id
1 'polypeptide(L)'
;MENLPMWEVLTISFSSMFIVAVVCYFFLVPWLRRKILKDADKESPQMFKNKAGESVVSVVTVSTASLDTPVLKEQQRNNDEENVNKLFHFLQTLTAVFSSFAHGGNDVSNAIGPLIAIWLIYTEGSVLQKSESPILLLLYGGFGMCLGLWLLGTRVNDTIGKNITKITPTTGFTVESSAASTVLLASKLGIPISSTHCIVGSVAFVGWMNAKLDAENKEKKVDWLLFRSIIFAWLITLPAAGAIIITHVQMNT
;
A
#
# COMPACT_ATOMS: atom_id res chain seq x y z
N MET A 1 -16.02 -2.71 -25.26
CA MET A 1 -15.09 -3.50 -26.09
C MET A 1 -13.72 -3.23 -25.46
N GLU A 2 -13.03 -4.14 -24.79
CA GLU A 2 -12.87 -5.58 -25.02
C GLU A 2 -12.98 -6.35 -23.69
N ASN A 3 -13.78 -7.43 -23.71
CA ASN A 3 -13.94 -8.33 -22.57
C ASN A 3 -12.80 -9.35 -22.58
N LEU A 4 -11.66 -8.99 -22.00
CA LEU A 4 -10.72 -10.02 -21.56
C LEU A 4 -11.28 -10.70 -20.31
N PRO A 5 -11.24 -12.03 -20.24
CA PRO A 5 -11.77 -12.76 -19.11
C PRO A 5 -10.99 -12.42 -17.83
N MET A 6 -11.69 -12.42 -16.69
CA MET A 6 -11.16 -11.99 -15.39
C MET A 6 -9.82 -12.65 -15.01
N TRP A 7 -9.54 -13.85 -15.54
CA TRP A 7 -8.29 -14.57 -15.32
C TRP A 7 -7.07 -13.90 -15.98
N GLU A 8 -7.22 -13.18 -17.10
CA GLU A 8 -6.12 -12.46 -17.74
C GLU A 8 -5.73 -11.21 -16.96
N VAL A 9 -6.71 -10.50 -16.39
CA VAL A 9 -6.45 -9.39 -15.48
C VAL A 9 -5.70 -9.88 -14.25
N LEU A 10 -6.08 -11.05 -13.73
CA LEU A 10 -5.37 -11.68 -12.62
C LEU A 10 -3.94 -12.05 -13.00
N THR A 11 -3.69 -12.67 -14.15
CA THR A 11 -2.33 -13.05 -14.56
C THR A 11 -1.42 -11.84 -14.82
N ILE A 12 -1.94 -10.76 -15.42
CA ILE A 12 -1.19 -9.50 -15.60
C ILE A 12 -0.87 -8.87 -14.23
N SER A 13 -1.83 -8.88 -13.31
CA SER A 13 -1.63 -8.35 -11.96
C SER A 13 -0.55 -9.14 -11.19
N PHE A 14 -0.64 -10.48 -11.20
CA PHE A 14 0.32 -11.36 -10.55
C PHE A 14 1.72 -11.30 -11.17
N SER A 15 1.82 -11.18 -12.49
CA SER A 15 3.12 -11.07 -13.19
C SER A 15 3.79 -9.72 -12.92
N SER A 16 3.04 -8.62 -13.02
CA SER A 16 3.50 -7.27 -12.65
C SER A 16 3.98 -7.22 -11.19
N MET A 17 3.20 -7.81 -10.27
CA MET A 17 3.59 -8.00 -8.86
C MET A 17 4.90 -8.72 -8.69
N PHE A 18 5.04 -9.89 -9.33
CA PHE A 18 6.22 -10.73 -9.18
C PHE A 18 7.46 -9.99 -9.69
N ILE A 19 7.35 -9.31 -10.82
CA ILE A 19 8.44 -8.51 -11.39
C ILE A 19 8.84 -7.38 -10.45
N VAL A 20 7.88 -6.60 -9.92
CA VAL A 20 8.18 -5.49 -8.99
C VAL A 20 8.79 -6.01 -7.69
N ALA A 21 8.31 -7.15 -7.16
CA ALA A 21 8.87 -7.77 -5.97
C ALA A 21 10.31 -8.25 -6.19
N VAL A 22 10.59 -8.91 -7.32
CA VAL A 22 11.94 -9.36 -7.71
C VAL A 22 12.88 -8.17 -7.91
N VAL A 23 12.43 -7.11 -8.60
CA VAL A 23 13.23 -5.90 -8.80
C VAL A 23 13.53 -5.20 -7.47
N CYS A 24 12.52 -5.05 -6.62
CA CYS A 24 12.72 -4.46 -5.29
C CYS A 24 13.71 -5.29 -4.46
N TYR A 25 13.57 -6.62 -4.46
CA TYR A 25 14.42 -7.50 -3.66
C TYR A 25 15.86 -7.59 -4.17
N PHE A 26 16.08 -7.81 -5.47
CA PHE A 26 17.42 -8.04 -6.03
C PHE A 26 18.19 -6.77 -6.39
N PHE A 27 17.50 -5.67 -6.67
CA PHE A 27 18.16 -4.43 -7.08
C PHE A 27 17.98 -3.36 -6.01
N LEU A 28 16.74 -3.07 -5.61
CA LEU A 28 16.45 -1.93 -4.75
C LEU A 28 16.98 -2.12 -3.33
N VAL A 29 16.73 -3.27 -2.69
CA VAL A 29 17.20 -3.60 -1.34
C VAL A 29 18.74 -3.61 -1.24
N PRO A 30 19.50 -4.34 -2.09
CA PRO A 30 20.95 -4.32 -2.01
C PRO A 30 21.55 -2.97 -2.43
N TRP A 31 20.93 -2.24 -3.36
CA TRP A 31 21.38 -0.89 -3.71
C TRP A 31 21.16 0.10 -2.56
N LEU A 32 19.98 0.07 -1.91
CA LEU A 32 19.70 0.86 -0.70
C LEU A 32 20.67 0.48 0.41
N ARG A 33 20.87 -0.81 0.67
CA ARG A 33 21.80 -1.28 1.71
C ARG A 33 23.22 -0.78 1.44
N ARG A 34 23.70 -0.82 0.19
CA ARG A 34 25.00 -0.26 -0.18
C ARG A 34 25.08 1.26 0.01
N LYS A 35 24.00 1.99 -0.27
CA LYS A 35 23.96 3.45 -0.09
C LYS A 35 23.99 3.82 1.39
N ILE A 36 23.19 3.12 2.19
CA ILE A 36 23.13 3.27 3.65
C ILE A 36 24.47 2.92 4.29
N LEU A 37 25.12 1.83 3.88
CA LEU A 37 26.45 1.47 4.37
C LEU A 37 27.50 2.52 4.01
N LYS A 38 27.42 3.13 2.82
CA LYS A 38 28.31 4.22 2.42
C LYS A 38 28.06 5.51 3.21
N ASP A 39 26.80 5.79 3.56
CA ASP A 39 26.45 6.96 4.37
C ASP A 39 26.82 6.73 5.85
N ALA A 40 26.68 5.51 6.36
CA ALA A 40 27.14 5.10 7.69
C ALA A 40 28.68 5.09 7.82
N ASP A 41 29.40 4.67 6.78
CA ASP A 41 30.86 4.75 6.68
C ASP A 41 31.37 6.21 6.54
N LYS A 42 30.51 7.13 6.09
CA LYS A 42 30.80 8.58 6.08
C LYS A 42 30.56 9.27 7.42
N GLU A 43 29.62 8.80 8.23
CA GLU A 43 29.33 9.35 9.56
C GLU A 43 30.27 8.81 10.66
N SER A 44 30.74 7.56 10.54
CA SER A 44 31.65 6.94 11.52
C SER A 44 33.00 7.66 11.72
N PRO A 45 33.66 8.24 10.69
CA PRO A 45 34.85 9.09 10.84
C PRO A 45 34.59 10.38 11.62
N GLN A 46 33.37 10.93 11.56
CA GLN A 46 33.00 12.16 12.27
C GLN A 46 32.71 11.89 13.76
N MET A 47 32.09 10.76 14.06
CA MET A 47 31.83 10.33 15.45
C MET A 47 33.13 9.92 16.18
N PHE A 48 34.08 9.30 15.47
CA PHE A 48 35.43 9.03 16.01
C PHE A 48 36.23 10.31 16.26
N LYS A 49 36.12 11.35 15.42
CA LYS A 49 36.80 12.64 15.66
C LYS A 49 36.25 13.38 16.88
N ASN A 50 34.94 13.32 17.12
CA ASN A 50 34.32 13.97 18.28
C ASN A 50 34.54 13.18 19.59
N LYS A 51 34.59 11.83 19.53
CA LYS A 51 34.85 10.97 20.71
C LYS A 51 36.34 10.69 21.01
N ALA A 52 37.24 10.86 20.05
CA ALA A 52 38.69 10.72 20.27
C ALA A 52 39.25 11.77 21.24
N GLY A 53 38.53 12.88 21.48
CA GLY A 53 38.86 13.80 22.57
C GLY A 53 38.58 13.23 23.98
N GLU A 54 37.63 12.30 24.12
CA GLU A 54 37.20 11.75 25.41
C GLU A 54 37.71 10.33 25.68
N SER A 55 37.96 9.51 24.65
CA SER A 55 38.16 8.05 24.81
C SER A 55 39.60 7.55 24.84
N VAL A 56 40.62 8.39 24.65
CA VAL A 56 42.05 7.98 24.71
C VAL A 56 42.42 7.39 26.08
N VAL A 57 41.64 7.70 27.13
CA VAL A 57 41.88 7.28 28.51
C VAL A 57 41.58 5.79 28.78
N SER A 58 40.77 5.07 27.96
CA SER A 58 40.39 3.67 28.24
C SER A 58 41.08 2.60 27.37
N VAL A 59 41.90 3.03 26.39
CA VAL A 59 42.43 2.21 25.28
C VAL A 59 43.48 1.16 25.69
N VAL A 60 43.98 1.17 26.93
CA VAL A 60 45.12 0.30 27.29
C VAL A 60 44.74 -1.15 27.61
N THR A 61 43.48 -1.49 27.93
CA THR A 61 43.23 -2.74 28.69
C THR A 61 42.58 -3.90 27.94
N VAL A 62 42.00 -3.74 26.74
CA VAL A 62 41.18 -4.83 26.17
C VAL A 62 41.64 -5.28 24.78
N SER A 63 42.49 -6.30 24.82
CA SER A 63 42.39 -7.53 24.02
C SER A 63 42.37 -7.43 22.49
N THR A 64 43.49 -7.84 21.89
CA THR A 64 43.53 -9.00 20.98
C THR A 64 42.34 -9.14 20.03
N ALA A 65 42.52 -8.57 18.83
CA ALA A 65 42.33 -9.24 17.54
C ALA A 65 41.82 -10.70 17.60
N SER A 66 40.51 -10.92 17.78
CA SER A 66 39.76 -12.10 17.30
C SER A 66 38.36 -12.18 17.94
N LEU A 67 37.40 -11.38 17.49
CA LEU A 67 35.98 -11.67 17.75
C LEU A 67 35.14 -11.22 16.54
N ASP A 68 35.15 -12.03 15.49
CA ASP A 68 34.01 -12.23 14.57
C ASP A 68 32.83 -12.84 15.36
N THR A 69 32.44 -12.22 16.47
CA THR A 69 31.39 -12.76 17.33
C THR A 69 30.04 -12.62 16.64
N PRO A 70 29.18 -13.65 16.68
CA PRO A 70 27.83 -13.61 16.12
C PRO A 70 27.04 -12.40 16.60
N VAL A 71 27.33 -11.92 17.82
CA VAL A 71 26.75 -10.72 18.44
C VAL A 71 27.04 -9.43 17.67
N LEU A 72 28.26 -9.22 17.16
CA LEU A 72 28.60 -8.02 16.39
C LEU A 72 27.97 -8.03 15.00
N LYS A 73 27.93 -9.22 14.35
CA LYS A 73 27.22 -9.41 13.08
C LYS A 73 25.72 -9.21 13.23
N GLU A 74 25.16 -9.64 14.35
CA GLU A 74 23.76 -9.45 14.69
C GLU A 74 23.43 -7.98 15.01
N GLN A 75 24.28 -7.29 15.76
CA GLN A 75 24.15 -5.85 16.00
C GLN A 75 24.28 -5.03 14.70
N GLN A 76 25.23 -5.38 13.83
CA GLN A 76 25.37 -4.73 12.52
C GLN A 76 24.17 -5.02 11.60
N ARG A 77 23.64 -6.25 11.60
CA ARG A 77 22.44 -6.62 10.85
C ARG A 77 21.22 -5.84 11.35
N ASN A 78 21.04 -5.72 12.66
CA ASN A 78 19.92 -4.98 13.25
C ASN A 78 19.99 -3.48 12.92
N ASN A 79 21.19 -2.88 12.95
CA ASN A 79 21.41 -1.49 12.56
C ASN A 79 21.14 -1.26 11.06
N ASP A 80 21.57 -2.19 10.20
CA ASP A 80 21.28 -2.15 8.76
C ASP A 80 19.78 -2.22 8.48
N GLU A 81 19.06 -3.13 9.15
CA GLU A 81 17.60 -3.26 9.03
C GLU A 81 16.86 -2.02 9.50
N GLU A 82 17.29 -1.39 10.60
CA GLU A 82 16.71 -0.15 11.10
C GLU A 82 16.87 0.99 10.08
N ASN A 83 18.05 1.15 9.50
CA ASN A 83 18.30 2.19 8.50
C ASN A 83 17.54 1.95 7.20
N VAL A 84 17.45 0.70 6.74
CA VAL A 84 16.61 0.32 5.59
C VAL A 84 15.15 0.66 5.88
N ASN A 85 14.65 0.31 7.06
CA ASN A 85 13.29 0.63 7.48
C ASN A 85 13.04 2.14 7.52
N LYS A 86 13.97 2.97 8.01
CA LYS A 86 13.85 4.44 7.99
C LYS A 86 13.69 5.00 6.58
N LEU A 87 14.49 4.52 5.63
CA LEU A 87 14.43 4.98 4.25
C LEU A 87 13.16 4.50 3.53
N PHE A 88 12.77 3.24 3.73
CA PHE A 88 11.51 2.71 3.20
C PHE A 88 10.29 3.34 3.87
N HIS A 89 10.36 3.76 5.14
CA HIS A 89 9.29 4.52 5.79
C HIS A 89 9.02 5.82 5.06
N PHE A 90 10.06 6.56 4.67
CA PHE A 90 9.91 7.79 3.89
C PHE A 90 9.29 7.50 2.51
N LEU A 91 9.83 6.52 1.77
CA LEU A 91 9.32 6.13 0.46
C LEU A 91 7.86 5.66 0.53
N GLN A 92 7.52 4.81 1.52
CA GLN A 92 6.19 4.30 1.75
C GLN A 92 5.20 5.41 2.10
N THR A 93 5.62 6.40 2.89
CA THR A 93 4.75 7.53 3.24
C THR A 93 4.44 8.34 1.98
N LEU A 94 5.43 8.57 1.11
CA LEU A 94 5.24 9.28 -0.15
C LEU A 94 4.27 8.54 -1.08
N THR A 95 4.46 7.22 -1.25
CA THR A 95 3.58 6.40 -2.10
C THR A 95 2.17 6.29 -1.53
N ALA A 96 2.02 6.19 -0.21
CA ALA A 96 0.72 6.13 0.45
C ALA A 96 -0.06 7.43 0.28
N VAL A 97 0.61 8.59 0.39
CA VAL A 97 -0.02 9.90 0.15
C VAL A 97 -0.47 10.02 -1.31
N PHE A 98 0.39 9.64 -2.26
CA PHE A 98 0.03 9.68 -3.69
C PHE A 98 -1.13 8.73 -4.02
N SER A 99 -1.10 7.51 -3.49
CA SER A 99 -2.16 6.52 -3.67
C SER A 99 -3.48 7.00 -3.05
N SER A 100 -3.43 7.56 -1.83
CA SER A 100 -4.59 8.14 -1.15
C SER A 100 -5.21 9.29 -1.94
N PHE A 101 -4.39 10.17 -2.52
CA PHE A 101 -4.87 11.26 -3.37
C PHE A 101 -5.57 10.73 -4.63
N ALA A 102 -4.93 9.83 -5.36
CA ALA A 102 -5.47 9.27 -6.59
C ALA A 102 -6.76 8.46 -6.34
N HIS A 103 -6.78 7.63 -5.29
CA HIS A 103 -7.94 6.82 -4.96
C HIS A 103 -9.08 7.65 -4.36
N GLY A 104 -8.75 8.62 -3.49
CA GLY A 104 -9.72 9.51 -2.87
C GLY A 104 -10.48 10.37 -3.88
N GLY A 105 -9.81 10.86 -4.94
CA GLY A 105 -10.48 11.58 -6.01
C GLY A 105 -11.53 10.74 -6.75
N ASN A 106 -11.22 9.47 -7.02
CA ASN A 106 -12.15 8.52 -7.63
C ASN A 106 -13.33 8.19 -6.71
N ASP A 107 -13.07 7.98 -5.43
CA ASP A 107 -14.11 7.63 -4.45
C ASP A 107 -15.05 8.80 -4.16
N VAL A 108 -14.52 10.03 -4.09
CA VAL A 108 -15.35 11.24 -3.99
C VAL A 108 -16.27 11.35 -5.21
N SER A 109 -15.77 11.07 -6.42
CA SER A 109 -16.57 11.11 -7.65
C SER A 109 -17.71 10.10 -7.63
N ASN A 110 -17.46 8.89 -7.13
CA ASN A 110 -18.49 7.85 -6.99
C ASN A 110 -19.56 8.23 -5.95
N ALA A 111 -19.16 8.87 -4.84
CA ALA A 111 -20.09 9.27 -3.79
C ALA A 111 -20.94 10.49 -4.16
N ILE A 112 -20.32 11.52 -4.75
CA ILE A 112 -20.97 12.80 -5.04
C ILE A 112 -21.60 12.85 -6.43
N GLY A 113 -21.22 11.94 -7.34
CA GLY A 113 -21.70 11.90 -8.73
C GLY A 113 -23.22 11.94 -8.86
N PRO A 114 -23.99 11.12 -8.12
CA PRO A 114 -25.45 11.19 -8.12
C PRO A 114 -26.01 12.54 -7.65
N LEU A 115 -25.38 13.17 -6.65
CA LEU A 115 -25.82 14.47 -6.14
C LEU A 115 -25.57 15.58 -7.16
N ILE A 116 -24.38 15.60 -7.79
CA ILE A 116 -24.06 16.53 -8.88
C ILE A 116 -25.03 16.31 -10.04
N ALA A 117 -25.35 15.06 -10.36
CA ALA A 117 -26.28 14.75 -11.43
C ALA A 117 -27.68 15.34 -11.20
N ILE A 118 -28.23 15.20 -9.99
CA ILE A 118 -29.53 15.80 -9.61
C ILE A 118 -29.45 17.32 -9.64
N TRP A 119 -28.37 17.90 -9.11
CA TRP A 119 -28.18 19.35 -9.11
C TRP A 119 -28.14 19.94 -10.52
N LEU A 120 -27.37 19.33 -11.44
CA LEU A 120 -27.29 19.77 -12.83
C LEU A 120 -28.63 19.66 -13.55
N ILE A 121 -29.38 18.58 -13.32
CA ILE A 121 -30.73 18.42 -13.89
C ILE A 121 -31.67 19.52 -13.36
N TYR A 122 -31.60 19.83 -12.06
CA TYR A 122 -32.41 20.88 -11.45
C TYR A 122 -32.07 22.27 -12.01
N THR A 123 -30.79 22.57 -12.23
CA THR A 123 -30.35 23.89 -12.72
C THR A 123 -30.51 24.06 -14.24
N GLU A 124 -30.25 23.02 -15.03
CA GLU A 124 -30.28 23.07 -16.49
C GLU A 124 -31.64 22.71 -17.08
N GLY A 125 -32.50 22.01 -16.33
CA GLY A 125 -33.76 21.45 -16.82
C GLY A 125 -33.59 20.36 -17.88
N SER A 126 -32.37 19.84 -18.05
CA SER A 126 -32.01 18.86 -19.07
C SER A 126 -31.14 17.75 -18.50
N VAL A 127 -31.32 16.53 -19.01
CA VAL A 127 -30.55 15.34 -18.61
C VAL A 127 -29.17 15.30 -19.28
N LEU A 128 -28.91 16.18 -20.26
CA LEU A 128 -27.68 16.18 -21.06
C LEU A 128 -26.43 16.67 -20.29
N GLN A 129 -26.59 17.20 -19.07
CA GLN A 129 -25.51 17.56 -18.13
C GLN A 129 -24.30 18.19 -18.83
N LYS A 130 -24.51 19.35 -19.47
CA LYS A 130 -23.47 19.99 -20.28
C LYS A 130 -22.58 20.95 -19.50
N SER A 131 -23.01 21.42 -18.33
CA SER A 131 -22.18 22.33 -17.51
C SER A 131 -21.14 21.58 -16.70
N GLU A 132 -20.09 22.30 -16.35
CA GLU A 132 -19.08 21.82 -15.43
C GLU A 132 -19.65 21.53 -14.04
N SER A 133 -19.10 20.51 -13.39
CA SER A 133 -19.49 20.13 -12.04
C SER A 133 -19.11 21.21 -11.02
N PRO A 134 -20.04 21.68 -10.15
CA PRO A 134 -19.76 22.74 -9.20
C PRO A 134 -18.69 22.35 -8.18
N ILE A 135 -17.60 23.12 -8.09
CA ILE A 135 -16.47 22.87 -7.19
C ILE A 135 -16.92 22.78 -5.71
N LEU A 136 -17.94 23.54 -5.30
CA LEU A 136 -18.47 23.51 -3.93
C LEU A 136 -19.08 22.15 -3.56
N LEU A 137 -19.73 21.47 -4.50
CA LEU A 137 -20.27 20.13 -4.28
C LEU A 137 -19.15 19.09 -4.17
N LEU A 138 -18.10 19.23 -4.99
CA LEU A 138 -16.91 18.38 -4.88
C LEU A 138 -16.19 18.58 -3.53
N LEU A 139 -16.06 19.83 -3.07
CA LEU A 139 -15.49 20.15 -1.76
C LEU A 139 -16.33 19.59 -0.62
N TYR A 140 -17.67 19.67 -0.72
CA TYR A 140 -18.59 19.06 0.23
C TYR A 140 -18.41 17.53 0.29
N GLY A 141 -18.34 16.86 -0.86
CA GLY A 141 -18.07 15.42 -0.94
C GLY A 141 -16.72 15.04 -0.36
N GLY A 142 -15.66 15.80 -0.68
CA GLY A 142 -14.32 15.61 -0.12
C GLY A 142 -14.29 15.76 1.39
N PHE A 143 -14.94 16.79 1.93
CA PHE A 143 -15.04 17.00 3.38
C PHE A 143 -15.80 15.86 4.08
N GLY A 144 -16.92 15.43 3.50
CA GLY A 144 -17.69 14.28 3.99
C GLY A 144 -16.87 12.98 4.01
N MET A 145 -16.07 12.74 2.96
CA MET A 145 -15.18 11.58 2.88
C MET A 145 -14.09 11.62 3.95
N CYS A 146 -13.44 12.78 4.15
CA CYS A 146 -12.46 12.97 5.23
C CYS A 146 -13.05 12.71 6.61
N LEU A 147 -14.26 13.23 6.87
CA LEU A 147 -14.96 13.02 8.14
C LEU A 147 -15.31 11.53 8.34
N GLY A 148 -15.81 10.86 7.31
CA GLY A 148 -16.14 9.44 7.37
C GLY A 148 -14.92 8.56 7.64
N LEU A 149 -13.79 8.83 6.96
CA LEU A 149 -12.53 8.12 7.20
C LEU A 149 -12.01 8.36 8.62
N TRP A 150 -12.14 9.58 9.15
CA TRP A 150 -11.72 9.87 10.53
C TRP A 150 -12.56 9.10 11.56
N LEU A 151 -13.88 9.04 11.38
CA LEU A 151 -14.78 8.40 12.34
C LEU A 151 -14.80 6.86 12.25
N LEU A 152 -14.74 6.31 11.03
CA LEU A 152 -14.97 4.88 10.77
C LEU A 152 -13.76 4.15 10.16
N GLY A 153 -12.83 4.88 9.54
CA GLY A 153 -11.72 4.30 8.76
C GLY A 153 -10.70 3.54 9.61
N THR A 154 -10.55 3.88 10.89
CA THR A 154 -9.62 3.20 11.81
C THR A 154 -9.90 1.70 11.93
N ARG A 155 -11.18 1.30 11.97
CA ARG A 155 -11.59 -0.12 12.05
C ARG A 155 -11.21 -0.93 10.81
N VAL A 156 -11.32 -0.31 9.63
CA VAL A 156 -10.96 -0.94 8.35
C VAL A 156 -9.45 -1.06 8.23
N ASN A 157 -8.72 0.01 8.56
CA ASN A 157 -7.26 0.02 8.52
C ASN A 157 -6.65 -1.01 9.49
N ASP A 158 -7.24 -1.18 10.68
CA ASP A 158 -6.82 -2.23 11.62
C ASP A 158 -7.04 -3.63 11.03
N THR A 159 -8.16 -3.85 10.32
CA THR A 159 -8.47 -5.14 9.72
C THR A 159 -7.51 -5.50 8.59
N ILE A 160 -7.19 -4.55 7.71
CA ILE A 160 -6.28 -4.79 6.57
C ILE A 160 -4.82 -4.84 7.04
N GLY A 161 -4.42 -3.93 7.92
CA GLY A 161 -3.03 -3.73 8.33
C GLY A 161 -2.51 -4.71 9.38
N LYS A 162 -3.40 -5.31 10.19
CA LYS A 162 -3.01 -6.28 11.24
C LYS A 162 -3.54 -7.68 10.99
N ASN A 163 -4.74 -7.83 10.44
CA ASN A 163 -5.44 -9.13 10.40
C ASN A 163 -5.31 -9.87 9.05
N ILE A 164 -4.72 -9.29 7.99
CA ILE A 164 -4.42 -10.03 6.75
C ILE A 164 -2.96 -10.48 6.71
N THR A 165 -2.03 -9.56 6.95
CA THR A 165 -0.59 -9.77 6.94
C THR A 165 0.10 -8.61 7.65
N LYS A 166 1.15 -8.87 8.45
CA LYS A 166 1.94 -7.81 9.07
C LYS A 166 2.73 -7.04 8.01
N ILE A 167 2.34 -5.80 7.74
CA ILE A 167 2.97 -4.93 6.75
C ILE A 167 4.15 -4.16 7.38
N THR A 168 5.36 -4.41 6.92
CA THR A 168 6.54 -3.55 7.15
C THR A 168 6.66 -2.50 6.05
N PRO A 169 7.39 -1.39 6.25
CA PRO A 169 7.50 -0.30 5.26
C PRO A 169 7.96 -0.77 3.87
N THR A 170 8.90 -1.70 3.83
CA THR A 170 9.40 -2.30 2.59
C THR A 170 8.31 -3.11 1.87
N THR A 171 7.53 -3.89 2.63
CA THR A 171 6.41 -4.67 2.06
C THR A 171 5.26 -3.77 1.63
N GLY A 172 4.95 -2.71 2.38
CA GLY A 172 3.94 -1.71 2.02
C GLY A 172 4.30 -1.02 0.69
N PHE A 173 5.56 -0.61 0.55
CA PHE A 173 6.03 0.07 -0.66
C PHE A 173 5.92 -0.84 -1.88
N THR A 174 6.23 -2.13 -1.69
CA THR A 174 6.12 -3.14 -2.73
C THR A 174 4.66 -3.40 -3.12
N VAL A 175 3.75 -3.47 -2.14
CA VAL A 175 2.30 -3.63 -2.37
C VAL A 175 1.76 -2.45 -3.17
N GLU A 176 2.06 -1.22 -2.76
CA GLU A 176 1.55 -0.01 -3.43
C GLU A 176 2.15 0.14 -4.84
N SER A 177 3.46 -0.06 -4.99
CA SER A 177 4.13 0.06 -6.29
C SER A 177 3.63 -0.99 -7.29
N SER A 178 3.39 -2.22 -6.83
CA SER A 178 2.86 -3.29 -7.70
C SER A 178 1.39 -3.07 -8.08
N ALA A 179 0.56 -2.63 -7.13
CA ALA A 179 -0.84 -2.31 -7.41
C ALA A 179 -0.93 -1.12 -8.38
N ALA A 180 -0.15 -0.06 -8.16
CA ALA A 180 -0.09 1.11 -9.03
C ALA A 180 0.41 0.75 -10.44
N SER A 181 1.45 -0.08 -10.55
CA SER A 181 1.97 -0.54 -11.85
C SER A 181 0.89 -1.33 -12.62
N THR A 182 0.15 -2.19 -11.93
CA THR A 182 -0.94 -2.98 -12.51
C THR A 182 -2.08 -2.09 -12.99
N VAL A 183 -2.52 -1.13 -12.17
CA VAL A 183 -3.56 -0.15 -12.53
C VAL A 183 -3.12 0.68 -13.73
N LEU A 184 -1.86 1.14 -13.76
CA LEU A 184 -1.33 1.93 -14.86
C LEU A 184 -1.27 1.14 -16.16
N LEU A 185 -0.81 -0.12 -16.12
CA LEU A 185 -0.78 -0.99 -17.29
C LEU A 185 -2.18 -1.26 -17.83
N ALA A 186 -3.14 -1.60 -16.95
CA ALA A 186 -4.52 -1.82 -17.37
C ALA A 186 -5.14 -0.54 -17.94
N SER A 187 -4.87 0.62 -17.32
CA SER A 187 -5.33 1.92 -17.81
C SER A 187 -4.76 2.25 -19.18
N LYS A 188 -3.49 1.93 -19.44
CA LYS A 188 -2.85 2.08 -20.75
C LYS A 188 -3.45 1.17 -21.81
N LEU A 189 -3.94 0.00 -21.41
CA LEU A 189 -4.65 -0.95 -22.27
C LEU A 189 -6.15 -0.62 -22.42
N GLY A 190 -6.65 0.43 -21.77
CA GLY A 190 -8.07 0.81 -21.80
C GLY A 190 -8.99 -0.14 -21.02
N ILE A 191 -8.42 -0.95 -20.11
CA ILE A 191 -9.15 -1.96 -19.34
C ILE A 191 -9.63 -1.35 -18.02
N PRO A 192 -10.95 -1.27 -17.77
CA PRO A 192 -11.46 -0.82 -16.48
C PRO A 192 -11.21 -1.91 -15.43
N ILE A 193 -10.32 -1.62 -14.47
CA ILE A 193 -10.03 -2.52 -13.35
C ILE A 193 -10.32 -1.87 -12.01
N SER A 194 -10.60 -2.69 -11.00
CA SER A 194 -10.76 -2.23 -9.62
C SER A 194 -9.39 -2.15 -8.93
N SER A 195 -9.02 -0.95 -8.47
CA SER A 195 -7.81 -0.72 -7.68
C SER A 195 -7.81 -1.49 -6.36
N THR A 196 -8.99 -1.65 -5.73
CA THR A 196 -9.15 -2.40 -4.48
C THR A 196 -8.73 -3.86 -4.65
N HIS A 197 -9.12 -4.49 -5.76
CA HIS A 197 -8.71 -5.86 -6.07
C HIS A 197 -7.20 -5.97 -6.29
N CYS A 198 -6.61 -4.95 -6.93
CA CYS A 198 -5.17 -4.90 -7.16
C CYS A 198 -4.40 -4.82 -5.83
N ILE A 199 -4.80 -3.92 -4.92
CA ILE A 199 -4.14 -3.76 -3.62
C ILE A 199 -4.32 -5.01 -2.75
N VAL A 200 -5.53 -5.55 -2.65
CA VAL A 200 -5.80 -6.75 -1.82
C VAL A 200 -5.07 -7.97 -2.36
N GLY A 201 -5.02 -8.15 -3.69
CA GLY A 201 -4.20 -9.18 -4.33
C GLY A 201 -2.71 -8.99 -4.03
N SER A 202 -2.22 -7.75 -4.09
CA SER A 202 -0.85 -7.41 -3.74
C SER A 202 -0.48 -7.75 -2.30
N VAL A 203 -1.35 -7.42 -1.34
CA VAL A 203 -1.15 -7.77 0.08
C VAL A 203 -1.11 -9.29 0.26
N ALA A 204 -2.05 -10.01 -0.34
CA ALA A 204 -2.15 -11.46 -0.18
C ALA A 204 -0.90 -12.20 -0.71
N PHE A 205 -0.39 -11.80 -1.88
CA PHE A 205 0.80 -12.44 -2.46
C PHE A 205 2.09 -12.07 -1.72
N VAL A 206 2.26 -10.81 -1.27
CA VAL A 206 3.41 -10.44 -0.42
C VAL A 206 3.36 -11.19 0.90
N GLY A 207 2.18 -11.32 1.52
CA GLY A 207 2.00 -12.13 2.71
C GLY A 207 2.34 -13.60 2.49
N TRP A 208 1.93 -14.18 1.37
CA TRP A 208 2.26 -15.56 1.01
C TRP A 208 3.76 -15.76 0.74
N MET A 209 4.41 -14.81 0.05
CA MET A 209 5.86 -14.84 -0.16
C MET A 209 6.63 -14.74 1.15
N ASN A 210 6.25 -13.84 2.05
CA ASN A 210 6.88 -13.70 3.36
C ASN A 210 6.74 -14.99 4.19
N ALA A 211 5.56 -15.62 4.18
CA ALA A 211 5.35 -16.90 4.86
C ALA A 211 6.22 -18.03 4.30
N LYS A 212 6.59 -17.97 3.00
CA LYS A 212 7.43 -18.97 2.35
C LYS A 212 8.93 -18.74 2.55
N LEU A 213 9.36 -17.47 2.60
CA LEU A 213 10.75 -17.08 2.78
C LEU A 213 11.20 -17.12 4.25
N ASP A 214 10.33 -16.74 5.20
CA ASP A 214 10.58 -16.78 6.64
C ASP A 214 10.15 -18.15 7.25
N ALA A 215 10.58 -19.27 6.67
CA ALA A 215 10.21 -20.61 7.12
C ALA A 215 10.59 -20.91 8.60
N GLU A 216 11.51 -20.13 9.17
CA GLU A 216 11.96 -20.22 10.56
C GLU A 216 11.03 -19.48 11.56
N ASN A 217 10.31 -18.43 11.11
CA ASN A 217 9.40 -17.63 11.94
C ASN A 217 7.93 -17.92 11.59
N LYS A 218 7.38 -18.97 12.22
CA LYS A 218 6.00 -19.48 12.06
C LYS A 218 4.87 -18.46 12.34
N GLU A 219 5.17 -17.28 12.87
CA GLU A 219 4.17 -16.30 13.30
C GLU A 219 3.62 -15.41 12.17
N LYS A 220 4.26 -15.36 10.99
CA LYS A 220 3.81 -14.54 9.86
C LYS A 220 2.94 -15.35 8.90
N LYS A 221 1.78 -15.84 9.35
CA LYS A 221 0.85 -16.58 8.50
C LYS A 221 -0.21 -15.64 7.92
N VAL A 222 -0.49 -15.77 6.61
CA VAL A 222 -1.64 -15.10 5.98
C VAL A 222 -2.93 -15.72 6.51
N ASP A 223 -3.85 -14.89 6.99
CA ASP A 223 -5.17 -15.33 7.43
C ASP A 223 -6.08 -15.60 6.22
N TRP A 224 -5.90 -16.77 5.62
CA TRP A 224 -6.65 -17.25 4.44
C TRP A 224 -8.17 -17.27 4.65
N LEU A 225 -8.63 -17.48 5.89
CA LEU A 225 -10.04 -17.41 6.25
C LEU A 225 -10.59 -16.00 6.06
N LEU A 226 -9.85 -14.98 6.51
CA LEU A 226 -10.26 -13.58 6.39
C LEU A 226 -10.21 -13.12 4.93
N PHE A 227 -9.16 -13.50 4.19
CA PHE A 227 -9.07 -13.27 2.74
C PHE A 227 -10.28 -13.86 1.99
N ARG A 228 -10.66 -15.10 2.32
CA ARG A 228 -11.82 -15.75 1.70
C ARG A 228 -13.14 -15.05 2.08
N SER A 229 -13.29 -14.59 3.32
CA SER A 229 -14.45 -13.81 3.76
C SER A 229 -14.59 -12.50 2.98
N ILE A 230 -13.47 -11.83 2.65
CA ILE A 230 -13.47 -10.61 1.82
C ILE A 230 -14.02 -10.92 0.41
N ILE A 231 -13.56 -12.00 -0.21
CA ILE A 231 -14.03 -12.41 -1.55
C ILE A 231 -15.54 -12.69 -1.52
N PHE A 232 -16.03 -13.41 -0.51
CA PHE A 232 -17.46 -13.65 -0.36
C PHE A 232 -18.25 -12.37 -0.12
N ALA A 233 -17.72 -11.43 0.66
CA ALA A 233 -18.35 -10.14 0.87
C ALA A 233 -18.53 -9.40 -0.47
N TRP A 234 -17.52 -9.36 -1.34
CA TRP A 234 -17.63 -8.73 -2.66
C TRP A 234 -18.64 -9.39 -3.59
N LEU A 235 -18.74 -10.72 -3.55
CA LEU A 235 -19.73 -11.45 -4.35
C LEU A 235 -21.16 -11.23 -3.86
N ILE A 236 -21.35 -10.99 -2.56
CA ILE A 236 -22.68 -10.79 -1.94
C ILE A 236 -23.11 -9.32 -2.02
N THR A 237 -22.19 -8.37 -1.92
CA THR A 237 -22.53 -6.94 -1.90
C THR A 237 -23.16 -6.46 -3.22
N LEU A 238 -22.69 -6.95 -4.37
CA LEU A 238 -23.25 -6.56 -5.67
C LEU A 238 -24.72 -7.01 -5.87
N PRO A 239 -25.07 -8.31 -5.69
CA PRO A 239 -26.47 -8.75 -5.74
C PRO A 239 -27.34 -8.09 -4.68
N ALA A 240 -26.83 -7.90 -3.46
CA ALA A 240 -27.60 -7.28 -2.38
C ALA A 240 -27.94 -5.82 -2.71
N ALA A 241 -26.97 -5.04 -3.18
CA ALA A 241 -27.21 -3.66 -3.60
C ALA A 241 -28.21 -3.58 -4.76
N GLY A 242 -28.08 -4.46 -5.77
CA GLY A 242 -29.03 -4.55 -6.87
C GLY A 242 -30.44 -4.91 -6.42
N ALA A 243 -30.58 -5.90 -5.53
CA ALA A 243 -31.87 -6.31 -4.99
C ALA A 243 -32.56 -5.17 -4.21
N ILE A 244 -31.82 -4.43 -3.38
CA ILE A 244 -32.35 -3.28 -2.63
C ILE A 244 -32.88 -2.21 -3.61
N ILE A 245 -32.12 -1.88 -4.65
CA ILE A 245 -32.55 -0.90 -5.66
C ILE A 245 -33.83 -1.38 -6.35
N ILE A 246 -33.86 -2.63 -6.81
CA ILE A 246 -35.02 -3.20 -7.52
C ILE A 246 -36.27 -3.17 -6.64
N THR A 247 -36.17 -3.60 -5.37
CA THR A 247 -37.30 -3.59 -4.43
C THR A 247 -37.83 -2.18 -4.17
N HIS A 248 -36.95 -1.18 -4.03
CA HIS A 248 -37.38 0.20 -3.83
C HIS A 248 -38.00 0.82 -5.09
N VAL A 249 -37.51 0.48 -6.28
CA VAL A 249 -38.10 0.95 -7.54
C VAL A 249 -39.51 0.37 -7.73
N GLN A 250 -39.70 -0.94 -7.49
CA GLN A 250 -41.02 -1.58 -7.63
C GLN A 250 -42.06 -1.14 -6.60
N MET A 251 -41.66 -0.62 -5.43
CA MET A 251 -42.60 -0.07 -4.45
C MET A 251 -43.07 1.36 -4.79
N ASN A 252 -42.38 2.06 -5.69
CA ASN A 252 -42.66 3.45 -6.06
C ASN A 252 -43.21 3.63 -7.48
N THR A 253 -43.39 2.54 -8.23
CA THR A 253 -44.08 2.47 -9.54
C THR A 253 -45.42 1.78 -9.39
#